data_AF-A0A6N6T7T6-F1
#
_entry.id   AF-A0A6N6T7T6-F1
#
_cell.length_a   1.000
_cell.length_b   1.000
_cell.length_c   1.000
_cell.angle_alpha   90.00
_cell.angle_beta   90.00
_cell.angle_gamma   90.00
#
_symmetry.space_group_name_H-M   'P 1'
#
loop_
_entity.id
_entity.type
_entity.pdbx_description
1 polymer ?
#
loop_
_entity_poly.entity_id
_entity_poly.type
_entity_poly.pdbx_seq_one_letter_code
_entity_poly.pdbx_strand_id
1 'polypeptide(L)' 'MRFPYGIADFAALIQEGYFYVDRTDRIPLIENAGKQLLFLRPRRFGKSLWLSTLENYYDKTQR' A
#
# COMPACT_ATOMS: atom_id res chain seq x y z
N MET A 1 -4.66 19.86 -1.09
CA MET A 1 -4.30 18.47 -0.74
C MET A 1 -5.55 17.61 -0.91
N ARG A 2 -5.57 16.68 -1.88
CA ARG A 2 -6.75 15.83 -2.17
C ARG A 2 -6.63 14.55 -1.35
N PHE A 3 -7.55 14.31 -0.43
CA PHE A 3 -7.54 13.09 0.37
C PHE A 3 -8.22 11.94 -0.39
N PRO A 4 -7.60 10.76 -0.47
CA PRO A 4 -8.19 9.59 -1.11
C PRO A 4 -9.22 8.95 -0.17
N TYR A 5 -10.50 9.31 -0.33
CA TYR A 5 -11.58 8.70 0.44
C TYR A 5 -12.13 7.49 -0.30
N GLY A 6 -11.92 6.30 0.26
CA GLY A 6 -12.43 5.05 -0.33
C GLY A 6 -11.63 4.52 -1.52
N ILE A 7 -10.56 5.23 -1.93
CA ILE A 7 -9.63 4.78 -2.96
C ILE A 7 -8.59 3.88 -2.28
N ALA A 8 -8.53 2.62 -2.72
CA ALA A 8 -7.58 1.63 -2.23
C ALA A 8 -6.61 1.14 -3.33
N ASP A 9 -6.64 1.79 -4.49
CA ASP A 9 -5.75 1.55 -5.61
C ASP A 9 -4.59 2.55 -5.55
N PHE A 10 -3.38 2.04 -5.37
CA PHE A 10 -2.17 2.85 -5.30
C PHE A 10 -1.84 3.53 -6.63
N ALA A 11 -1.99 2.85 -7.77
CA ALA A 11 -1.64 3.41 -9.07
C ALA A 11 -2.54 4.60 -9.41
N ALA A 12 -3.85 4.45 -9.23
CA ALA A 12 -4.83 5.53 -9.42
C ALA A 12 -4.56 6.70 -8.46
N LEU A 13 -4.22 6.41 -7.20
CA LEU A 13 -3.92 7.43 -6.19
C LEU A 13 -2.74 8.32 -6.64
N ILE A 14 -1.66 7.72 -7.13
CA ILE A 14 -0.48 8.43 -7.62
C ILE A 14 -0.78 9.18 -8.93
N GLN A 15 -1.42 8.54 -9.91
CA GLN A 15 -1.74 9.15 -11.22
C GLN A 15 -2.70 10.34 -11.10
N GLU A 16 -3.67 10.27 -10.20
CA GLU A 16 -4.65 11.35 -9.98
C GLU A 16 -4.16 12.43 -8.98
N GLY A 17 -2.95 12.29 -8.43
CA GLY A 17 -2.32 13.27 -7.55
C GLY A 17 -3.00 13.39 -6.17
N TYR A 18 -3.49 12.28 -5.61
CA TYR A 18 -3.99 12.25 -4.25
C TYR A 18 -2.86 12.25 -3.22
N PHE A 19 -3.21 12.62 -1.99
CA PHE A 19 -2.30 12.56 -0.87
C PHE A 19 -2.02 11.10 -0.48
N TYR A 20 -0.76 10.70 -0.64
CA TYR A 20 -0.22 9.43 -0.17
C TYR A 20 0.83 9.70 0.91
N VAL A 21 0.79 8.93 2.01
CA VAL A 21 1.91 8.90 2.95
C VAL A 21 2.76 7.71 2.59
N ASP A 22 3.96 7.97 2.09
CA ASP A 22 4.90 6.92 1.77
C ASP A 22 5.35 6.19 3.04
N ARG A 23 5.23 4.86 3.00
CA ARG A 23 5.59 3.91 4.07
C ARG A 23 6.43 2.75 3.53
N THR A 24 6.95 2.87 2.32
CA THR A 24 7.75 1.84 1.64
C THR A 24 9.02 1.48 2.43
N ASP A 25 9.51 2.38 3.28
CA ASP A 25 10.58 2.15 4.27
C ASP A 25 10.31 0.96 5.20
N ARG A 26 9.04 0.59 5.39
CA ARG A 26 8.62 -0.52 6.26
C ARG A 26 8.57 -1.88 5.56
N ILE A 27 8.73 -1.93 4.24
CA ILE A 27 8.71 -3.18 3.47
C ILE A 27 9.73 -4.18 4.00
N PRO A 28 11.01 -3.82 4.25
CA PRO A 28 12.00 -4.76 4.79
C PRO A 28 11.64 -5.28 6.19
N LEU A 29 11.00 -4.46 7.02
CA LEU A 29 10.56 -4.87 8.35
C LEU A 29 9.45 -5.93 8.26
N ILE A 30 8.54 -5.77 7.30
CA ILE A 30 7.47 -6.72 7.01
C ILE A 30 8.05 -8.04 6.46
N GLU A 31 8.98 -7.98 5.51
CA GLU A 31 9.65 -9.16 4.96
C GLU A 31 10.38 -9.97 6.04
N ASN A 32 11.03 -9.29 7.00
CA ASN A 32 11.74 -9.93 8.11
C ASN A 32 10.81 -10.43 9.23
N ALA A 33 9.57 -9.97 9.30
CA ALA A 33 8.64 -10.34 10.38
C ALA A 33 8.10 -11.78 10.24
N GLY A 34 8.19 -12.39 9.06
CA GLY A 34 7.91 -13.81 8.86
C GLY A 34 7.31 -14.15 7.50
N LYS A 35 7.28 -15.45 7.18
CA LYS A 35 6.75 -15.96 5.91
C LYS A 35 5.24 -15.73 5.74
N GLN A 36 4.50 -15.65 6.84
CA GLN A 36 3.06 -15.43 6.84
C GLN A 36 2.73 -14.33 7.84
N LEU A 37 2.15 -13.24 7.34
CA LEU A 37 1.77 -12.09 8.15
C LEU A 37 0.27 -11.99 8.23
N LEU A 38 -0.25 -12.02 9.46
CA LEU A 38 -1.66 -11.79 9.71
C LEU A 38 -1.86 -10.35 10.14
N PHE A 39 -2.46 -9.55 9.26
CA PHE A 39 -3.01 -8.26 9.69
C PHE A 39 -4.27 -8.53 10.51
N LEU A 40 -4.20 -8.33 11.84
CA LEU A 40 -5.35 -8.26 12.77
C LEU A 40 -6.45 -7.37 12.20
N ARG A 41 -7.71 -7.38 12.67
CA ARG A 41 -8.87 -6.73 11.99
C ARG A 41 -9.20 -5.28 12.44
N PRO A 42 -8.32 -4.26 12.39
CA PRO A 42 -8.74 -2.87 12.53
C PRO A 42 -9.42 -2.41 11.24
N ARG A 43 -10.63 -1.87 11.39
CA ARG A 43 -11.45 -1.34 10.30
C ARG A 43 -10.81 -0.05 9.76
N ARG A 44 -10.78 0.13 8.44
CA ARG A 44 -10.23 1.32 7.75
C ARG A 44 -8.75 1.62 8.02
N PHE A 45 -7.97 0.62 8.42
CA PHE A 45 -6.52 0.77 8.65
C PHE A 45 -5.68 0.92 7.37
N GLY A 46 -6.30 0.85 6.18
CA GLY A 46 -5.58 1.02 4.92
C GLY A 46 -4.84 -0.22 4.43
N LYS A 47 -5.17 -1.42 4.95
CA LYS A 47 -4.56 -2.68 4.50
C LYS A 47 -4.70 -2.92 2.99
N SER A 48 -5.87 -2.59 2.42
CA SER A 48 -6.12 -2.76 0.98
C SER A 48 -5.18 -1.87 0.16
N LEU A 49 -5.02 -0.61 0.56
CA LEU A 49 -4.07 0.31 -0.08
C LEU A 49 -2.62 -0.17 0.07
N TRP A 50 -2.27 -0.72 1.24
CA TRP A 50 -0.95 -1.30 1.48
C TRP A 50 -0.66 -2.48 0.55
N LEU A 51 -1.62 -3.41 0.39
CA LEU A 51 -1.47 -4.53 -0.54
C LEU A 51 -1.33 -4.04 -2.00
N SER A 52 -2.13 -3.07 -2.43
CA SER A 52 -2.00 -2.48 -3.77
C SER A 52 -0.63 -1.78 -3.95
N THR A 53 -0.11 -1.14 -2.91
CA THR A 53 1.26 -0.57 -2.93
C THR A 53 2.29 -1.67 -3.14
N LEU A 54 2.22 -2.77 -2.37
CA LEU A 54 3.16 -3.89 -2.50
C LEU A 54 3.07 -4.55 -3.86
N GLU A 55 1.86 -4.76 -4.38
CA GLU A 55 1.63 -5.28 -5.72
C GLU A 55 2.34 -4.43 -6.78
N ASN A 56 2.13 -3.11 -6.75
CA ASN A 56 2.82 -2.19 -7.67
C ASN A 56 4.35 -2.13 -7.44
N TYR A 57 4.80 -2.29 -6.19
CA TYR A 57 6.23 -2.26 -5.84
C TYR A 57 6.97 -3.50 -6.34
N TYR A 58 6.35 -4.69 -6.24
CA TYR A 58 6.96 -5.94 -6.65
C TYR A 58 6.66 -6.32 -8.11
N ASP A 59 5.64 -5.73 -8.72
CA ASP A 59 5.34 -5.92 -10.13
C ASP A 59 6.40 -5.25 -11.01
N LYS A 60 7.51 -5.98 -11.22
CA LYS A 60 8.65 -5.58 -12.07
C LYS A 60 8.31 -5.59 -13.56
N THR A 61 7.07 -5.92 -13.93
CA THR A 61 6.62 -6.12 -15.31
C THR A 61 5.87 -4.92 -15.88
N GLN A 62 5.53 -3.91 -15.05
CA GLN A 62 5.00 -2.65 -15.55
C GLN A 62 6.11 -1.79 -16.16
N ARG A 63 6.50 -2.16 -17.38
CA ARG A 63 7.27 -1.34 -18.32
C ARG A 63 6.38 -0.87 -19.45
#